data_AF-A0A7W1AIS5-F1
#
_entry.id   AF-A0A7W1AIS5-F1
#
_cell.length_a   1.000
_cell.length_b   1.000
_cell.length_c   1.000
_cell.angle_alpha   90.00
_cell.angle_beta   90.00
_cell.angle_gamma   90.00
#
_symmetry.space_group_name_H-M   'P 1'
#
loop_
_entity.id
_entity.type
_entity.pdbx_description
1 polymer ?
#
loop_
_entity_poly.entity_id
_entity_poly.type
_entity_poly.pdbx_seq_one_letter_code
_entity_poly.pdbx_strand_id
1 'polypeptide(L)'
;MRFVWLVLLAGCYDPNVECPLGRCDLLVSNSPDATSVGSILDAGIDAKLDASPQLPPTDAPPPTPCAPGCAGTCADGVCVITCIGNEACDEEVTCPLTGPCRVVCNGRKACKEGVRCGLGRCTVTCQGEDACHKRVRCESSCACDVTCGSDACKDEAVCPHPSCEAGDGCTSAPNNCNAC
;
A
#
# COMPACT_ATOMS: atom_id res chain seq x y z
N MET A 1 -36.32 37.03 -12.46
CA MET A 1 -35.58 36.77 -11.21
C MET A 1 -35.77 35.30 -10.85
N ARG A 2 -34.77 34.45 -11.11
CA ARG A 2 -34.76 33.03 -10.72
C ARG A 2 -33.38 32.75 -10.11
N PHE A 3 -33.37 32.48 -8.81
CA PHE A 3 -32.17 32.05 -8.08
C PHE A 3 -31.96 30.56 -8.36
N VAL A 4 -30.82 30.22 -8.96
CA VAL A 4 -30.32 28.85 -9.06
C VAL A 4 -29.44 28.62 -7.84
N TRP A 5 -29.83 27.66 -7.00
CA TRP A 5 -29.04 27.13 -5.90
C TRP A 5 -27.99 26.17 -6.48
N LEU A 6 -26.71 26.51 -6.35
CA LEU A 6 -25.59 25.61 -6.61
C LEU A 6 -25.13 25.03 -5.27
N VAL A 7 -25.39 23.75 -5.05
CA VAL A 7 -24.87 22.98 -3.91
C VAL A 7 -23.45 22.57 -4.25
N LEU A 8 -22.48 23.23 -3.62
CA LEU A 8 -21.07 22.83 -3.57
C LEU A 8 -20.89 21.82 -2.44
N LEU A 9 -20.56 20.57 -2.78
CA LEU A 9 -20.03 19.58 -1.84
C LEU A 9 -18.60 19.21 -2.26
N ALA A 10 -17.69 19.32 -1.28
CA ALA A 10 -16.38 18.67 -1.09
C ALA A 10 -15.58 18.28 -2.35
N GLY A 11 -14.35 18.76 -2.61
CA GLY A 11 -13.31 19.22 -1.69
C GLY A 11 -12.05 18.37 -1.90
N CYS A 12 -11.40 18.49 -3.07
CA CYS A 12 -10.08 17.91 -3.35
C CYS A 12 -8.97 18.84 -2.82
N TYR A 13 -8.00 18.28 -2.12
CA TYR A 13 -6.84 18.98 -1.56
C TYR A 13 -5.77 19.20 -2.65
N ASP A 14 -5.45 20.46 -2.94
CA ASP A 14 -4.42 20.87 -3.90
C ASP A 14 -3.17 21.36 -3.11
N PRO A 15 -1.99 20.74 -3.28
CA PRO A 15 -0.80 21.07 -2.51
C PRO A 15 -0.09 22.37 -2.93
N ASN A 16 -0.60 23.12 -3.94
CA ASN A 16 -0.02 24.39 -4.39
C ASN A 16 -0.87 25.63 -4.06
N VAL A 17 -1.92 25.50 -3.25
CA VAL A 17 -2.69 26.66 -2.80
C VAL A 17 -2.00 27.30 -1.59
N GLU A 18 -1.37 28.44 -1.83
CA GLU A 18 -0.94 29.39 -0.80
C GLU A 18 -2.10 29.62 0.18
N CYS A 19 -1.93 29.18 1.44
CA CYS A 19 -2.92 29.33 2.51
C CYS A 19 -3.11 30.82 2.86
N PRO A 20 -4.21 31.50 2.46
CA PRO A 20 -4.31 32.94 2.68
C PRO A 20 -4.83 33.28 4.08
N LEU A 21 -5.16 32.31 4.93
CA LEU A 21 -5.73 32.57 6.26
C LEU A 21 -5.18 31.64 7.34
N GLY A 22 -3.86 31.71 7.56
CA GLY A 22 -3.26 31.86 8.89
C GLY A 22 -3.69 30.95 10.04
N ARG A 23 -3.73 29.62 9.88
CA ARG A 23 -3.59 28.68 11.02
C ARG A 23 -3.34 27.23 10.59
N CYS A 24 -2.10 26.94 10.20
CA CYS A 24 -1.53 25.61 10.37
C CYS A 24 -0.87 25.59 11.75
N ASP A 25 -1.62 25.14 12.75
CA ASP A 25 -1.11 24.88 14.10
C ASP A 25 -0.17 23.67 14.02
N LEU A 26 1.09 23.95 13.71
CA LEU A 26 2.22 23.06 13.90
C LEU A 26 2.34 22.77 15.40
N LEU A 27 1.75 21.67 15.87
CA LEU A 27 2.23 21.02 17.08
C LEU A 27 3.53 20.25 16.76
N VAL A 28 4.56 21.02 16.38
CA VAL A 28 5.96 20.64 16.58
C VAL A 28 6.21 20.78 18.08
N SER A 29 6.09 19.67 18.80
CA SER A 29 6.67 19.57 20.14
C SER A 29 8.17 19.34 19.98
N ASN A 30 8.89 20.43 19.67
CA ASN A 30 10.30 20.55 20.02
C ASN A 30 10.39 20.51 21.56
N SER A 31 10.94 19.44 22.12
CA SER A 31 11.48 19.46 23.48
C SER A 31 12.99 19.65 23.39
N PRO A 32 13.52 20.86 23.61
CA PRO A 32 14.92 21.06 23.90
C PRO A 32 15.17 20.95 25.42
N ASP A 33 16.30 20.30 25.74
CA ASP A 33 17.10 20.46 26.96
C ASP A 33 16.48 20.14 28.33
N ALA A 34 17.01 19.07 28.94
CA ALA A 34 17.54 19.18 30.30
C ALA A 34 18.59 18.08 30.57
N THR A 35 19.84 18.42 30.25
CA THR A 35 21.01 17.90 30.92
C THR A 35 20.83 17.98 32.44
N SER A 36 20.85 16.86 33.15
CA SER A 36 21.11 16.85 34.60
C SER A 36 22.21 15.83 34.90
N VAL A 37 23.44 16.34 34.93
CA VAL A 37 24.56 15.72 35.63
C VAL A 37 24.31 15.90 37.12
N GLY A 38 24.08 14.79 37.82
CA GLY A 38 23.97 14.71 39.26
C GLY A 38 24.60 13.41 39.75
N SER A 39 25.87 13.51 40.18
CA SER A 39 26.67 12.40 40.68
C SER A 39 26.24 11.94 42.07
N ILE A 40 26.37 10.62 42.26
CA ILE A 40 26.71 9.86 43.48
C ILE A 40 25.83 10.01 44.75
N LEU A 41 25.18 8.91 45.12
CA LEU A 41 25.29 8.36 46.47
C LEU A 41 25.07 6.83 46.44
N ASP A 42 26.16 6.16 46.81
CA ASP A 42 26.31 4.74 47.11
C ASP A 42 25.63 4.46 48.45
N ALA A 43 24.48 3.80 48.42
CA ALA A 43 23.87 3.18 49.58
C ALA A 43 22.96 2.04 49.11
N GLY A 44 23.33 0.83 49.51
CA GLY A 44 22.69 -0.41 49.10
C GLY A 44 21.18 -0.39 49.29
N ILE A 45 20.47 -0.66 48.20
CA ILE A 45 19.12 -1.20 48.25
C ILE A 45 19.21 -2.51 47.46
N ASP A 46 19.23 -3.61 48.21
CA ASP A 46 18.89 -4.97 47.79
C ASP A 46 17.42 -5.00 47.31
N ALA A 47 17.11 -4.27 46.24
CA ALA A 47 15.87 -4.46 45.51
C ALA A 47 16.06 -5.75 44.73
N LYS A 48 15.66 -6.86 45.35
CA LYS A 48 15.46 -8.13 44.68
C LYS A 48 14.82 -7.85 43.34
N LEU A 49 15.61 -8.14 42.31
CA LEU A 49 15.25 -8.11 40.91
C LEU A 49 14.07 -9.07 40.74
N ASP A 50 12.86 -8.55 40.90
CA ASP A 50 11.61 -9.19 40.54
C ASP A 50 11.58 -9.31 39.01
N ALA A 51 12.45 -10.17 38.48
CA ALA A 51 12.26 -10.81 37.20
C ALA A 51 11.06 -11.75 37.37
N SER A 52 9.87 -11.15 37.42
CA SER A 52 8.64 -11.88 37.16
C SER A 52 8.87 -12.68 35.88
N PRO A 53 8.69 -14.01 35.89
CA PRO A 53 8.77 -14.79 34.68
C PRO A 53 7.78 -14.17 33.70
N GLN A 54 8.28 -13.49 32.67
CA GLN A 54 7.43 -13.06 31.58
C GLN A 54 6.90 -14.36 30.98
N LEU A 55 5.64 -14.66 31.28
CA LEU A 55 4.93 -15.71 30.58
C LEU A 55 5.10 -15.42 29.08
N PRO A 56 5.45 -16.41 28.27
CA PRO A 56 5.51 -16.21 26.83
C PRO A 56 4.17 -15.58 26.39
N PRO A 57 4.20 -14.56 25.53
CA PRO A 57 2.99 -13.83 25.15
C PRO A 57 1.93 -14.85 24.75
N THR A 58 0.86 -14.88 25.54
CA THR A 58 -0.23 -15.83 25.40
C THR A 58 -0.98 -15.48 24.12
N ASP A 59 -1.00 -16.47 23.23
CA ASP A 59 -1.87 -16.56 22.06
C ASP A 59 -1.68 -15.47 21.00
N ALA A 60 -0.57 -15.53 20.26
CA ALA A 60 -0.58 -15.02 18.89
C ALA A 60 -1.75 -15.70 18.16
N PRO A 61 -2.71 -14.94 17.59
CA PRO A 61 -3.82 -15.54 16.87
C PRO A 61 -3.29 -16.50 15.81
N PRO A 62 -3.97 -17.64 15.59
CA PRO A 62 -3.53 -18.59 14.59
C PRO A 62 -3.36 -17.87 13.25
N PRO A 63 -2.29 -18.19 12.48
CA PRO A 63 -2.03 -17.52 11.22
C PRO A 63 -3.25 -17.67 10.33
N THR A 64 -3.80 -16.54 9.87
CA THR A 64 -4.97 -16.52 9.01
C THR A 64 -4.65 -17.31 7.73
N PRO A 65 -5.41 -18.37 7.41
CA PRO A 65 -5.15 -19.16 6.22
C PRO A 65 -5.37 -18.30 4.98
N CYS A 66 -4.59 -18.60 3.96
CA CYS A 66 -4.58 -17.86 2.70
C CYS A 66 -5.85 -18.14 1.92
N ALA A 67 -6.23 -17.18 1.09
CA ALA A 67 -7.28 -17.43 0.12
C ALA A 67 -6.90 -18.61 -0.79
N PRO A 68 -7.85 -19.51 -1.10
CA PRO A 68 -7.59 -20.64 -1.98
C PRO A 68 -7.16 -20.15 -3.36
N GLY A 69 -6.12 -20.78 -3.93
CA GLY A 69 -5.60 -20.43 -5.24
C GLY A 69 -4.50 -19.36 -5.26
N CYS A 70 -3.90 -19.02 -4.11
CA CYS A 70 -2.69 -18.19 -4.08
C CYS A 70 -1.50 -18.95 -4.68
N ALA A 71 -0.92 -18.43 -5.77
CA ALA A 71 0.31 -18.98 -6.38
C ALA A 71 1.62 -18.52 -5.70
N GLY A 72 1.52 -17.54 -4.78
CA GLY A 72 2.66 -16.92 -4.11
C GLY A 72 2.88 -17.37 -2.66
N THR A 73 3.58 -16.53 -1.90
CA THR A 73 3.73 -16.67 -0.45
C THR A 73 2.59 -15.96 0.25
N CYS A 74 2.18 -16.45 1.40
CA CYS A 74 1.10 -15.84 2.17
C CYS A 74 1.64 -15.19 3.42
N ALA A 75 1.37 -13.90 3.57
CA ALA A 75 1.79 -13.10 4.71
C ALA A 75 0.56 -12.37 5.27
N ASP A 76 0.22 -12.65 6.53
CA ASP A 76 -0.88 -11.98 7.24
C ASP A 76 -2.24 -12.03 6.50
N GLY A 77 -2.52 -13.15 5.83
CA GLY A 77 -3.74 -13.32 5.03
C GLY A 77 -3.72 -12.64 3.65
N VAL A 78 -2.59 -12.07 3.24
CA VAL A 78 -2.37 -11.49 1.90
C VAL A 78 -1.58 -12.46 1.04
N CYS A 79 -2.08 -12.74 -0.17
CA CYS A 79 -1.34 -13.49 -1.18
C CYS A 79 -0.27 -12.59 -1.80
N VAL A 80 1.01 -12.82 -1.49
CA VAL A 80 2.14 -12.05 -1.98
C VAL A 80 2.88 -12.83 -3.07
N ILE A 81 2.87 -12.29 -4.29
CA ILE A 81 3.59 -12.82 -5.45
C ILE A 81 4.72 -11.85 -5.78
N THR A 82 5.95 -12.35 -5.84
CA THR A 82 7.15 -11.50 -5.99
C THR A 82 8.05 -12.04 -7.10
N CYS A 83 8.19 -11.26 -8.17
CA CYS A 83 8.94 -11.56 -9.38
C CYS A 83 10.14 -10.60 -9.48
N ILE A 84 11.29 -11.00 -8.93
CA ILE A 84 12.49 -10.13 -8.81
C ILE A 84 13.45 -10.30 -9.99
N GLY A 85 13.60 -11.53 -10.50
CA GLY A 85 14.47 -11.81 -11.63
C GLY A 85 13.92 -11.27 -12.95
N ASN A 86 14.79 -11.11 -13.94
CA ASN A 86 14.36 -10.81 -15.30
C ASN A 86 13.51 -11.98 -15.81
N GLU A 87 12.34 -11.67 -16.35
CA GLU A 87 11.37 -12.68 -16.81
C GLU A 87 11.00 -13.71 -15.72
N ALA A 88 11.10 -13.37 -14.43
CA ALA A 88 10.89 -14.34 -13.35
C ALA A 88 9.51 -14.99 -13.31
N CYS A 89 8.46 -14.24 -13.70
CA CYS A 89 7.11 -14.76 -13.86
C CYS A 89 6.79 -14.76 -15.37
N ASP A 90 7.22 -15.83 -16.02
CA ASP A 90 7.09 -16.03 -17.47
C ASP A 90 5.63 -16.17 -17.95
N GLU A 91 4.72 -16.50 -17.04
CA GLU A 91 3.28 -16.68 -17.27
C GLU A 91 2.47 -15.52 -16.67
N GLU A 92 1.18 -15.42 -17.05
CA GLU A 92 0.27 -14.41 -16.50
C GLU A 92 0.11 -14.60 -14.98
N VAL A 93 0.44 -13.57 -14.20
CA VAL A 93 0.31 -13.62 -12.74
C VAL A 93 -1.17 -13.50 -12.37
N THR A 94 -1.75 -14.59 -11.88
CA THR A 94 -3.16 -14.63 -11.48
C THR A 94 -3.29 -14.59 -9.96
N CYS A 95 -3.94 -13.55 -9.44
CA CYS A 95 -4.32 -13.47 -8.03
C CYS A 95 -5.49 -14.43 -7.71
N PRO A 96 -5.63 -14.88 -6.45
CA PRO A 96 -6.77 -15.70 -6.04
C PRO A 96 -8.09 -14.96 -6.27
N LEU A 97 -9.15 -15.72 -6.52
CA LEU A 97 -10.47 -15.15 -6.82
C LEU A 97 -11.00 -14.28 -5.67
N THR A 98 -10.72 -14.67 -4.43
CA THR A 98 -11.13 -13.96 -3.22
C THR A 98 -9.92 -13.62 -2.37
N GLY A 99 -10.06 -12.62 -1.49
CA GLY A 99 -8.99 -12.21 -0.56
C GLY A 99 -7.98 -11.21 -1.14
N PRO A 100 -7.16 -10.60 -0.27
CA PRO A 100 -6.19 -9.59 -0.69
C PRO A 100 -4.98 -10.21 -1.39
N CYS A 101 -4.53 -9.56 -2.46
CA CYS A 101 -3.38 -9.97 -3.27
C CYS A 101 -2.41 -8.81 -3.44
N ARG A 102 -1.11 -9.10 -3.36
CA ARG A 102 -0.01 -8.17 -3.57
C ARG A 102 0.96 -8.76 -4.59
N VAL A 103 1.16 -8.07 -5.71
CA VAL A 103 2.05 -8.49 -6.79
C VAL A 103 3.18 -7.49 -6.91
N VAL A 104 4.42 -7.98 -6.90
CA VAL A 104 5.64 -7.16 -6.99
C VAL A 104 6.50 -7.65 -8.15
N CYS A 105 6.57 -6.85 -9.22
CA CYS A 105 7.32 -7.14 -10.44
C CYS A 105 8.52 -6.18 -10.53
N ASN A 106 9.67 -6.59 -9.97
CA ASN A 106 10.86 -5.75 -9.88
C ASN A 106 11.87 -6.02 -11.01
N GLY A 107 11.89 -7.23 -11.54
CA GLY A 107 12.79 -7.58 -12.65
C GLY A 107 12.32 -7.00 -13.99
N ARG A 108 13.25 -6.86 -14.93
CA ARG A 108 12.91 -6.50 -16.31
C ARG A 108 11.98 -7.57 -16.89
N LYS A 109 10.85 -7.17 -17.48
CA LYS A 109 9.85 -8.10 -18.01
C LYS A 109 9.39 -9.16 -17.00
N ALA A 110 9.47 -8.86 -15.70
CA ALA A 110 9.21 -9.84 -14.65
C ALA A 110 7.79 -10.42 -14.69
N CYS A 111 6.79 -9.64 -15.10
CA CYS A 111 5.40 -10.04 -15.27
C CYS A 111 4.94 -9.69 -16.69
N LYS A 112 5.76 -10.06 -17.69
CA LYS A 112 5.59 -9.67 -19.10
C LYS A 112 4.23 -10.04 -19.67
N GLU A 113 3.66 -11.15 -19.21
CA GLU A 113 2.36 -11.64 -19.66
C GLU A 113 1.17 -10.91 -19.01
N GLY A 114 1.44 -10.04 -18.04
CA GLY A 114 0.44 -9.23 -17.35
C GLY A 114 0.08 -9.78 -15.98
N VAL A 115 -0.82 -9.06 -15.31
CA VAL A 115 -1.33 -9.40 -13.98
C VAL A 115 -2.85 -9.39 -14.01
N ARG A 116 -3.48 -10.45 -13.50
CA ARG A 116 -4.94 -10.58 -13.40
C ARG A 116 -5.38 -10.58 -11.95
N CYS A 117 -6.09 -9.52 -11.55
CA CYS A 117 -6.65 -9.37 -10.22
C CYS A 117 -7.97 -10.14 -10.06
N GLY A 118 -8.22 -10.64 -8.86
CA GLY A 118 -9.49 -11.28 -8.46
C GLY A 118 -10.53 -10.26 -7.98
N LEU A 119 -11.48 -10.73 -7.15
CA LEU A 119 -12.55 -9.90 -6.56
C LEU A 119 -12.10 -9.11 -5.31
N GLY A 120 -10.97 -9.48 -4.71
CA GLY A 120 -10.45 -8.85 -3.49
C GLY A 120 -9.61 -7.59 -3.75
N ARG A 121 -9.04 -7.02 -2.68
CA ARG A 121 -8.07 -5.92 -2.82
C ARG A 121 -6.83 -6.43 -3.56
N CYS A 122 -6.41 -5.73 -4.60
CA CYS A 122 -5.29 -6.12 -5.42
C CYS A 122 -4.28 -4.97 -5.48
N THR A 123 -3.07 -5.16 -4.98
CA THR A 123 -2.01 -4.16 -5.07
C THR A 123 -0.93 -4.67 -6.02
N VAL A 124 -0.70 -3.98 -7.12
CA VAL A 124 0.28 -4.34 -8.14
C VAL A 124 1.37 -3.28 -8.19
N THR A 125 2.63 -3.69 -8.06
CA THR A 125 3.80 -2.82 -8.13
C THR A 125 4.74 -3.29 -9.23
N CYS A 126 4.90 -2.51 -10.28
CA CYS A 126 5.75 -2.78 -11.42
C CYS A 126 6.92 -1.79 -11.42
N GLN A 127 8.14 -2.22 -11.12
CA GLN A 127 9.32 -1.34 -11.07
C GLN A 127 10.33 -1.61 -12.18
N GLY A 128 10.46 -2.85 -12.64
CA GLY A 128 11.40 -3.19 -13.71
C GLY A 128 10.97 -2.61 -15.06
N GLU A 129 11.92 -2.38 -15.97
CA GLU A 129 11.64 -2.03 -17.36
C GLU A 129 10.73 -3.10 -18.00
N ASP A 130 9.63 -2.67 -18.62
CA ASP A 130 8.61 -3.56 -19.20
C ASP A 130 8.08 -4.62 -18.20
N ALA A 131 8.18 -4.39 -16.89
CA ALA A 131 7.80 -5.39 -15.88
C ALA A 131 6.36 -5.86 -16.03
N CYS A 132 5.44 -4.98 -16.44
CA CYS A 132 4.03 -5.27 -16.65
C CYS A 132 3.63 -4.93 -18.09
N HIS A 133 4.32 -5.56 -19.04
CA HIS A 133 4.20 -5.26 -20.47
C HIS A 133 2.76 -5.42 -21.01
N LYS A 134 2.13 -6.59 -20.82
CA LYS A 134 0.81 -6.92 -21.40
C LYS A 134 -0.44 -6.42 -20.65
N ARG A 135 -0.28 -5.41 -19.78
CA ARG A 135 -1.33 -4.76 -18.96
C ARG A 135 -1.67 -5.46 -17.63
N VAL A 136 -2.28 -4.68 -16.73
CA VAL A 136 -2.88 -5.15 -15.47
C VAL A 136 -4.42 -5.18 -15.64
N ARG A 137 -5.05 -6.33 -15.36
CA ARG A 137 -6.50 -6.53 -15.48
C ARG A 137 -7.16 -6.47 -14.11
N CYS A 138 -7.85 -5.37 -13.84
CA CYS A 138 -8.61 -5.12 -12.61
C CYS A 138 -10.12 -5.41 -12.78
N GLU A 139 -10.54 -6.03 -13.88
CA GLU A 139 -11.94 -6.27 -14.30
C GLU A 139 -12.90 -6.88 -13.25
N SER A 140 -12.37 -7.39 -12.13
CA SER A 140 -13.15 -8.03 -11.07
C SER A 140 -13.14 -7.27 -9.74
N SER A 141 -12.32 -6.23 -9.59
CA SER A 141 -12.20 -5.50 -8.32
C SER A 141 -12.02 -4.00 -8.53
N CYS A 142 -12.90 -3.23 -7.90
CA CYS A 142 -12.74 -1.79 -7.78
C CYS A 142 -11.71 -1.40 -6.72
N ALA A 143 -11.15 -2.33 -5.96
CA ALA A 143 -10.07 -2.06 -5.00
C ALA A 143 -8.73 -2.55 -5.58
N CYS A 144 -8.39 -2.05 -6.78
CA CYS A 144 -7.17 -2.40 -7.50
C CYS A 144 -6.19 -1.22 -7.48
N ASP A 145 -5.07 -1.32 -6.78
CA ASP A 145 -4.05 -0.29 -6.71
C ASP A 145 -2.90 -0.68 -7.63
N VAL A 146 -2.62 0.13 -8.65
CA VAL A 146 -1.54 -0.16 -9.62
C VAL A 146 -0.49 0.95 -9.54
N THR A 147 0.74 0.56 -9.21
CA THR A 147 1.89 1.46 -9.19
C THR A 147 2.92 1.02 -10.22
N CYS A 148 3.24 1.90 -11.15
CA CYS A 148 4.19 1.65 -12.22
C CYS A 148 5.38 2.60 -12.10
N GLY A 149 6.59 2.08 -12.32
CA GLY A 149 7.77 2.88 -12.63
C GLY A 149 7.71 3.45 -14.05
N SER A 150 8.65 4.35 -14.37
CA SER A 150 8.66 5.19 -15.58
C SER A 150 8.45 4.45 -16.90
N ASP A 151 8.97 3.22 -17.02
CA ASP A 151 8.88 2.36 -18.21
C ASP A 151 8.32 0.97 -17.90
N ALA A 152 7.73 0.79 -16.73
CA ALA A 152 7.31 -0.53 -16.27
C ALA A 152 6.01 -1.01 -16.93
N CYS A 153 5.12 -0.08 -17.26
CA CYS A 153 3.79 -0.35 -17.80
C CYS A 153 3.67 0.28 -19.19
N LYS A 154 3.55 -0.56 -20.23
CA LYS A 154 3.40 -0.10 -21.62
C LYS A 154 1.94 0.02 -22.03
N ASP A 155 1.12 -0.92 -21.57
CA ASP A 155 -0.33 -0.92 -21.80
C ASP A 155 -1.10 -0.34 -20.60
N GLU A 156 -2.30 0.15 -20.88
CA GLU A 156 -3.22 0.71 -19.88
C GLU A 156 -3.90 -0.35 -19.02
N ALA A 157 -4.03 -0.05 -17.73
CA ALA A 157 -4.75 -0.92 -16.81
C ALA A 157 -6.23 -0.97 -17.21
N VAL A 158 -6.83 -2.16 -17.16
CA VAL A 158 -8.26 -2.33 -17.50
C VAL A 158 -9.07 -2.39 -16.21
N CYS A 159 -9.96 -1.43 -16.04
CA CYS A 159 -10.80 -1.32 -14.86
C CYS A 159 -12.25 -1.72 -15.14
N PRO A 160 -12.97 -2.23 -14.12
CA PRO A 160 -14.26 -2.89 -14.32
C PRO A 160 -15.38 -1.91 -14.68
N HIS A 161 -15.31 -0.68 -14.17
CA HIS A 161 -16.35 0.32 -14.36
C HIS A 161 -15.78 1.74 -14.17
N PRO A 162 -16.24 2.74 -14.95
CA PRO A 162 -15.79 4.14 -14.84
C PRO A 162 -16.02 4.77 -13.46
N SER A 163 -16.91 4.21 -12.64
CA SER A 163 -17.10 4.68 -11.26
C SER A 163 -15.95 4.32 -10.33
N CYS A 164 -15.13 3.33 -10.68
CA CYS A 164 -14.00 2.90 -9.86
C CYS A 164 -12.77 3.80 -10.13
N GLU A 165 -12.73 4.41 -11.31
CA GLU A 165 -11.77 5.43 -11.74
C GLU A 165 -11.86 6.74 -10.92
N ALA A 166 -13.00 7.00 -10.26
CA ALA A 166 -13.24 8.23 -9.49
C ALA A 166 -12.61 8.27 -8.08
N GLY A 167 -11.68 7.36 -7.76
CA GLY A 167 -10.90 7.40 -6.52
C GLY A 167 -11.19 6.31 -5.48
N ASP A 168 -12.08 5.36 -5.76
CA ASP A 168 -12.33 4.18 -4.90
C ASP A 168 -11.56 2.93 -5.34
N GLY A 169 -10.96 2.97 -6.53
CA GLY A 169 -9.81 2.13 -6.89
C GLY A 169 -9.79 1.69 -8.35
N CYS A 170 -8.59 1.29 -8.76
CA CYS A 170 -7.90 1.69 -9.98
C CYS A 170 -7.24 3.07 -9.90
N THR A 171 -6.48 3.38 -8.85
CA THR A 171 -5.67 4.61 -8.84
C THR A 171 -4.20 4.32 -9.10
N SER A 172 -3.71 4.85 -10.23
CA SER A 172 -2.30 5.18 -10.43
C SER A 172 -2.01 6.44 -9.62
N ALA A 173 -1.05 6.39 -8.70
CA ALA A 173 -0.61 7.54 -7.90
C ALA A 173 -0.30 8.78 -8.80
N PRO A 174 -0.37 10.02 -8.25
CA PRO A 174 -1.09 11.14 -8.84
C PRO A 174 -0.50 11.81 -10.10
N ASN A 175 0.56 11.30 -10.72
CA ASN A 175 1.17 11.95 -11.90
C ASN A 175 1.65 10.94 -12.98
N ASN A 176 0.82 9.93 -13.24
CA ASN A 176 0.80 9.07 -14.42
C ASN A 176 1.76 7.85 -14.41
N CYS A 177 1.14 6.66 -14.43
CA CYS A 177 1.39 5.64 -15.46
C CYS A 177 0.07 4.88 -15.69
N ASN A 178 -0.43 5.03 -16.92
CA ASN A 178 -1.61 4.48 -17.58
C ASN A 178 -2.91 4.45 -16.75
N ALA A 179 -3.47 5.65 -16.63
CA ALA A 179 -4.56 6.05 -15.75
C ALA A 179 -5.92 5.44 -16.10
N CYS A 180 -6.64 5.10 -15.04
CA CYS A 180 -8.06 5.35 -14.93
C CYS A 180 -8.24 6.72 -14.25
#